data_AF-A0A6N9L8J4-F1
#
_entry.id   AF-A0A6N9L8J4-F1
#
_cell.length_a   1.000
_cell.length_b   1.000
_cell.length_c   1.000
_cell.angle_alpha   90.00
_cell.angle_beta   90.00
_cell.angle_gamma   90.00
#
_symmetry.space_group_name_H-M   'P 1'
#
loop_
_entity.id
_entity.type
_entity.pdbx_description
1 polymer ?
#
loop_
_entity_poly.entity_id
_entity_poly.type
_entity_poly.pdbx_seq_one_letter_code
_entity_poly.pdbx_strand_id
1 'polypeptide(L)'
;MEICRRYLDGSESVTSLTQEINVCITTVQRWIRIFQAYGDSAFDEKPANELYTKEFKRKVVEAHLAGDGSLRDIAVKYKIPACGTVLVWVKLYSDYIELKDKRGIRSGNKRMGKTLQL
;
A
#
# COMPACT_ATOMS: atom_id res chain seq x y z
N MET A 1 -10.77 17.90 4.53
CA MET A 1 -9.75 17.76 5.61
C MET A 1 -8.87 19.00 5.58
N GLU A 2 -8.99 19.89 6.56
CA GLU A 2 -8.51 21.29 6.45
C GLU A 2 -6.99 21.42 6.31
N ILE A 3 -6.25 20.56 7.00
CA ILE A 3 -4.77 20.51 6.97
C ILE A 3 -4.23 20.26 5.57
N CYS A 4 -4.91 19.41 4.79
CA CYS A 4 -4.49 19.14 3.42
C CYS A 4 -4.74 20.35 2.51
N ARG A 5 -5.79 21.14 2.77
CA ARG A 5 -6.10 22.35 2.00
C ARG A 5 -5.06 23.45 2.26
N ARG A 6 -4.77 23.73 3.54
CA ARG A 6 -3.72 24.67 4.00
C ARG A 6 -2.31 24.33 3.50
N TYR A 7 -2.04 23.05 3.26
CA TYR A 7 -0.78 22.66 2.62
C TYR A 7 -0.80 22.92 1.11
N LEU A 8 -1.91 22.58 0.44
CA LEU A 8 -2.01 22.65 -1.02
C LEU A 8 -2.20 24.07 -1.57
N ASP A 9 -2.80 24.97 -0.79
CA ASP A 9 -2.90 26.40 -1.13
C ASP A 9 -1.57 27.16 -0.92
N GLY A 10 -0.56 26.49 -0.37
CA GLY A 10 0.76 27.06 -0.09
C GLY A 10 0.80 28.01 1.10
N SER A 11 -0.27 28.10 1.89
CA SER A 11 -0.33 28.95 3.09
C SER A 11 0.64 28.45 4.16
N GLU A 12 0.83 27.12 4.29
CA GLU A 12 1.65 26.54 5.34
C GLU A 12 2.52 25.36 4.92
N SER A 13 3.67 25.26 5.59
CA SER A 13 4.57 24.12 5.45
C SER A 13 4.08 22.92 6.25
N VAL A 14 4.46 21.71 5.82
CA VAL A 14 4.18 20.48 6.58
C VAL A 14 4.72 20.58 8.02
N THR A 15 5.89 21.20 8.21
CA THR A 15 6.52 21.36 9.53
C THR A 15 5.64 22.20 10.46
N SER A 16 5.12 23.33 9.99
CA SER A 16 4.22 24.20 10.76
C SER A 16 2.96 23.45 11.19
N LEU A 17 2.33 22.74 10.24
CA LEU A 17 1.12 21.96 10.49
C LEU A 17 1.36 20.83 11.51
N THR A 18 2.52 20.15 11.45
CA THR A 18 2.85 19.07 12.40
C THR A 18 3.02 19.55 13.83
N GLN A 19 3.55 20.76 14.01
CA GLN A 19 3.73 21.39 15.32
C GLN A 19 2.39 21.82 15.91
N GLU A 20 1.52 22.41 15.10
CA GLU A 20 0.20 22.89 15.53
C GLU A 20 -0.68 21.75 16.06
N ILE A 21 -0.74 20.64 15.32
CA ILE A 21 -1.65 19.53 15.63
C ILE A 21 -0.99 18.40 16.43
N ASN A 22 0.31 18.54 16.73
CA ASN A 22 1.13 17.55 17.42
C ASN A 22 1.06 16.14 16.78
N VAL A 23 1.25 16.07 15.47
CA VAL A 23 1.25 14.82 14.69
C VAL A 23 2.54 14.69 13.90
N CYS A 24 3.05 13.47 13.78
CA CYS A 24 4.28 13.22 13.01
C CYS A 24 4.16 13.63 11.54
N ILE A 25 5.26 14.17 11.00
CA ILE A 25 5.38 14.59 9.59
C ILE A 25 4.97 13.51 8.58
N THR A 26 5.28 12.25 8.88
CA THR A 26 4.97 11.09 8.02
C THR A 26 3.46 10.83 7.92
N THR A 27 2.70 11.17 8.96
CA THR A 27 1.23 11.07 9.00
C THR A 27 0.61 12.19 8.17
N VAL A 28 1.07 13.44 8.33
CA VAL A 28 0.58 14.57 7.53
C VAL A 28 0.88 14.37 6.05
N GLN A 29 2.10 13.93 5.70
CA GLN A 29 2.45 13.57 4.32
C GLN A 29 1.58 12.44 3.75
N ARG A 30 1.15 11.50 4.59
CA ARG A 30 0.22 10.44 4.16
C ARG A 30 -1.15 11.04 3.88
N TRP A 31 -1.66 11.92 4.74
CA TRP A 31 -2.94 12.59 4.52
C TRP A 31 -2.95 13.42 3.24
N ILE A 32 -1.90 14.21 3.01
CA ILE A 32 -1.74 15.00 1.78
C ILE A 32 -1.80 14.10 0.54
N ARG A 33 -1.06 12.98 0.52
CA ARG A 33 -1.07 12.05 -0.62
C ARG A 33 -2.46 11.44 -0.88
N ILE A 34 -3.17 11.05 0.18
CA ILE A 34 -4.52 10.46 0.04
C ILE A 34 -5.49 11.56 -0.42
N PHE A 35 -5.38 12.78 0.10
CA PHE A 35 -6.19 13.93 -0.30
C PHE A 35 -5.94 14.33 -1.76
N GLN A 36 -4.70 14.34 -2.23
CA GLN A 36 -4.37 14.57 -3.64
C GLN A 36 -4.98 13.51 -4.57
N ALA A 37 -5.12 12.26 -4.11
CA ALA A 37 -5.67 11.18 -4.91
C ALA A 37 -7.21 11.13 -4.93
N TYR A 38 -7.87 11.58 -3.86
CA TYR A 38 -9.31 11.34 -3.65
C TYR A 38 -10.13 12.61 -3.33
N GLY A 39 -9.49 13.77 -3.17
CA GLY A 39 -10.16 15.01 -2.79
C GLY A 39 -10.91 14.87 -1.47
N ASP A 40 -12.16 15.34 -1.45
CA ASP A 40 -12.98 15.30 -0.23
C ASP A 40 -13.32 13.88 0.24
N SER A 41 -13.33 12.89 -0.67
CA SER A 41 -13.55 11.46 -0.33
C SER A 41 -12.32 10.74 0.23
N ALA A 42 -11.22 11.46 0.46
CA ALA A 42 -9.96 10.89 0.95
C ALA A 42 -10.07 10.19 2.31
N PHE A 43 -11.03 10.59 3.14
CA PHE A 43 -11.19 10.10 4.50
C PHE A 43 -12.56 9.48 4.76
N ASP A 44 -13.31 9.19 3.70
CA ASP A 44 -14.57 8.47 3.82
C ASP A 44 -14.33 7.13 4.52
N GLU A 45 -15.21 6.76 5.46
CA GLU A 45 -15.13 5.49 6.16
C GLU A 45 -15.14 4.35 5.15
N LYS A 46 -14.10 3.52 5.18
CA LYS A 46 -14.06 2.32 4.34
C LYS A 46 -14.97 1.25 4.92
N PRO A 47 -15.68 0.50 4.08
CA PRO A 47 -16.29 -0.75 4.53
C PRO A 47 -15.16 -1.63 5.10
N ALA A 48 -15.31 -2.03 6.37
CA ALA A 48 -14.25 -2.64 7.18
C ALA A 48 -13.73 -3.99 6.66
N ASN A 49 -14.23 -4.51 5.53
CA ASN A 49 -13.90 -5.82 5.00
C ASN A 49 -13.96 -5.87 3.46
N GLU A 50 -13.27 -4.97 2.75
CA GLU A 50 -12.90 -5.29 1.37
C GLU A 50 -11.96 -6.50 1.42
N LEU A 51 -12.54 -7.69 1.27
CA LEU A 51 -11.82 -8.95 1.16
C LEU A 51 -10.78 -8.78 0.08
N TYR A 52 -9.50 -8.74 0.47
CA TYR A 52 -8.39 -8.77 -0.46
C TYR A 52 -8.36 -10.14 -1.14
N THR A 53 -9.22 -10.31 -2.14
CA THR A 53 -9.29 -11.50 -2.97
C THR A 53 -7.93 -11.72 -3.60
N LYS A 54 -7.65 -12.97 -3.95
CA LYS A 54 -6.41 -13.33 -4.64
C LYS A 54 -6.22 -12.56 -5.94
N GLU A 55 -7.29 -12.37 -6.69
CA GLU A 55 -7.28 -11.58 -7.92
C GLU A 55 -6.93 -10.13 -7.68
N PHE A 56 -7.48 -9.53 -6.61
CA PHE A 56 -7.11 -8.19 -6.19
C PHE A 56 -5.63 -8.10 -5.80
N LYS A 57 -5.14 -9.01 -4.95
CA LYS A 57 -3.72 -9.04 -4.53
C LYS A 57 -2.78 -9.19 -5.72
N ARG A 58 -3.12 -10.06 -6.69
CA ARG A 58 -2.36 -10.25 -7.93
C ARG A 58 -2.28 -8.94 -8.72
N LYS A 59 -3.41 -8.29 -8.96
CA LYS A 59 -3.47 -7.01 -9.68
C LYS A 59 -2.60 -5.92 -9.03
N VAL A 60 -2.61 -5.86 -7.70
CA VAL A 60 -1.79 -4.90 -6.93
C VAL A 60 -0.30 -5.18 -7.10
N VAL A 61 0.11 -6.45 -7.02
CA VAL A 61 1.52 -6.84 -7.19
C VAL A 61 1.99 -6.59 -8.63
N GLU A 62 1.19 -6.95 -9.62
CA GLU A 62 1.50 -6.72 -11.04
C GLU A 62 1.69 -5.23 -11.34
N ALA A 63 0.83 -4.36 -10.80
CA ALA A 63 0.99 -2.92 -10.94
C ALA A 63 2.31 -2.41 -10.35
N HIS A 64 2.71 -2.94 -9.18
CA HIS A 64 4.00 -2.59 -8.60
C HIS A 64 5.18 -3.05 -9.47
N LEU A 65 5.12 -4.28 -9.99
CA LEU A 65 6.16 -4.84 -10.85
C LEU A 65 6.25 -4.15 -12.23
N ALA A 66 5.12 -3.62 -12.72
CA ALA A 66 5.07 -2.81 -13.94
C ALA A 66 5.68 -1.42 -13.79
N GLY A 67 6.00 -1.00 -12.56
CA GLY A 67 6.55 0.32 -12.28
C GLY A 67 5.51 1.44 -12.20
N ASP A 68 4.24 1.12 -11.93
CA ASP A 68 3.13 2.11 -11.80
C ASP A 68 3.31 3.11 -10.65
N GLY A 69 4.36 2.98 -9.84
CA GLY A 69 4.70 3.89 -8.75
C GLY A 69 5.40 3.20 -7.58
N SER A 70 5.73 3.98 -6.55
CA SER A 70 6.27 3.43 -5.31
C SER A 70 5.23 2.58 -4.57
N LEU A 71 5.66 1.77 -3.59
CA LEU A 71 4.76 1.00 -2.73
C LEU A 71 3.67 1.88 -2.08
N ARG A 72 3.98 3.14 -1.83
CA ARG A 72 3.05 4.11 -1.24
C ARG A 72 2.02 4.59 -2.26
N ASP A 73 2.45 4.83 -3.48
CA ASP A 73 1.56 5.24 -4.58
C ASP A 73 0.62 4.09 -4.95
N ILE A 74 1.13 2.86 -5.02
CA ILE A 74 0.33 1.65 -5.22
C ILE A 74 -0.68 1.48 -4.07
N ALA A 75 -0.26 1.65 -2.81
CA ALA A 75 -1.18 1.56 -1.68
C ALA A 75 -2.28 2.61 -1.75
N VAL A 76 -1.94 3.85 -2.13
CA VAL A 76 -2.93 4.91 -2.34
C VAL A 76 -3.88 4.53 -3.48
N LYS A 77 -3.37 4.17 -4.67
CA LYS A 77 -4.13 3.81 -5.88
C LYS A 77 -5.15 2.70 -5.63
N TYR A 78 -4.77 1.69 -4.87
CA TYR A 78 -5.62 0.53 -4.55
C TYR A 78 -6.34 0.64 -3.22
N LYS A 79 -6.35 1.82 -2.59
CA LYS A 79 -7.01 2.07 -1.30
C LYS A 79 -6.55 1.11 -0.20
N ILE A 80 -5.28 0.68 -0.22
CA ILE A 80 -4.69 -0.16 0.80
C ILE A 80 -4.20 0.73 1.96
N PRO A 81 -4.58 0.48 3.22
CA PRO A 81 -4.23 1.36 4.33
C PRO A 81 -2.72 1.54 4.56
N ALA A 82 -1.91 0.51 4.27
CA ALA A 82 -0.47 0.55 4.53
C ALA A 82 0.32 0.03 3.34
N CYS A 83 1.37 0.76 2.93
CA CYS A 83 2.31 0.31 1.91
C CYS A 83 3.07 -0.96 2.32
N GLY A 84 3.22 -1.21 3.62
CA GLY A 84 3.76 -2.47 4.15
C GLY A 84 2.93 -3.69 3.72
N THR A 85 1.61 -3.54 3.57
CA THR A 85 0.74 -4.61 3.06
C THR A 85 1.08 -4.95 1.61
N VAL A 86 1.31 -3.95 0.76
CA VAL A 86 1.76 -4.14 -0.63
C VAL A 86 3.12 -4.85 -0.66
N LEU A 87 4.06 -4.41 0.16
CA LEU A 87 5.39 -5.02 0.25
C LEU A 87 5.32 -6.51 0.61
N VAL A 88 4.47 -6.88 1.56
CA VAL A 88 4.27 -8.29 1.95
C VAL A 88 3.74 -9.10 0.77
N TRP A 89 2.76 -8.58 0.01
CA TRP A 89 2.23 -9.29 -1.14
C TRP A 89 3.24 -9.45 -2.27
N VAL A 90 4.04 -8.42 -2.54
CA VAL A 90 5.11 -8.47 -3.54
C VAL A 90 6.13 -9.54 -3.16
N LYS A 91 6.58 -9.58 -1.90
CA LYS A 91 7.52 -10.61 -1.40
C LYS A 91 6.95 -12.02 -1.57
N LEU A 92 5.71 -12.24 -1.11
CA LEU A 92 5.06 -13.55 -1.23
C LEU A 92 4.90 -14.00 -2.69
N TYR A 93 4.67 -13.05 -3.61
CA TYR A 93 4.54 -13.36 -5.03
C TYR A 93 5.89 -13.68 -5.68
N SER A 94 6.95 -12.92 -5.38
CA SER A 94 8.31 -13.22 -5.84
C SER A 94 8.78 -14.58 -5.32
N ASP A 95 8.58 -14.87 -4.03
CA ASP A 95 8.89 -16.18 -3.44
C ASP A 95 8.11 -17.30 -4.15
N TYR A 96 6.84 -17.07 -4.49
CA TYR A 96 6.03 -18.04 -5.24
C TYR A 96 6.54 -18.29 -6.65
N ILE A 97 6.98 -17.25 -7.37
CA ILE A 97 7.61 -17.36 -8.69
C ILE A 97 8.92 -18.13 -8.58
N GLU A 98 9.80 -17.75 -7.65
CA GLU A 98 11.06 -18.46 -7.42
C GLU A 98 10.84 -19.93 -7.04
N LEU A 99 9.84 -20.23 -6.21
CA LEU A 99 9.46 -21.59 -5.87
C LEU A 99 8.89 -22.36 -7.08
N LYS A 100 8.22 -21.70 -8.03
CA LYS A 100 7.79 -22.34 -9.28
C LYS A 100 8.96 -22.63 -10.20
N ASP A 101 9.88 -21.68 -10.32
CA ASP A 101 11.09 -21.81 -11.14
C ASP A 101 11.98 -22.95 -10.61
N LYS A 102 12.25 -22.98 -9.30
CA LYS A 102 13.00 -24.04 -8.62
C LYS A 102 12.28 -25.40 -8.69
N ARG A 103 10.94 -25.46 -8.78
CA ARG A 103 10.18 -26.71 -8.95
C ARG A 103 10.31 -27.32 -10.36
N GLY A 104 10.79 -26.56 -11.35
CA GLY A 104 11.23 -27.09 -12.65
C GLY A 104 12.49 -27.94 -12.56
N ILE A 105 13.25 -27.86 -11.44
CA ILE A 105 14.48 -28.59 -11.17
C ILE A 105 14.33 -29.32 -9.82
N ARG A 106 13.72 -30.50 -9.81
CA ARG A 106 13.49 -31.25 -8.55
C ARG A 106 14.81 -31.57 -7.81
N SER A 107 14.90 -31.23 -6.52
CA SER A 107 15.12 -32.22 -5.43
C SER A 107 15.03 -31.62 -4.01
N GLY A 108 14.29 -32.29 -3.11
CA GLY A 108 14.66 -32.44 -1.68
C GLY A 108 14.12 -31.49 -0.60
N ASN A 109 12.97 -31.85 -0.01
CA ASN A 109 12.53 -31.68 1.41
C ASN A 109 12.95 -30.46 2.27
N LYS A 110 11.96 -29.70 2.81
CA LYS A 110 11.32 -29.87 4.16
C LYS A 110 10.74 -28.55 4.74
N ARG A 111 9.43 -28.58 5.11
CA ARG A 111 8.67 -27.81 6.15
C ARG A 111 8.74 -26.27 6.11
N MET A 112 7.66 -25.48 6.07
CA MET A 112 6.39 -25.38 6.83
C MET A 112 5.41 -24.59 5.91
N GLY A 113 4.09 -24.73 5.89
CA GLY A 113 3.15 -24.70 7.02
C GLY A 113 2.12 -23.59 6.74
N LYS A 114 0.84 -23.98 6.63
CA LYS A 114 -0.38 -23.20 6.29
C LYS A 114 -0.68 -22.99 4.80
N THR A 115 -1.68 -23.77 4.40
CA THR A 115 -2.55 -23.70 3.23
C THR A 115 -2.68 -22.30 2.64
N LEU A 116 -2.07 -22.13 1.47
CA LEU A 116 -2.43 -21.09 0.51
C LEU A 116 -3.80 -21.43 -0.05
N GLN A 117 -4.86 -20.82 0.49
CA GLN A 117 -6.06 -20.54 -0.29
C GLN A 117 -5.70 -19.35 -1.17
N LEU A 118 -5.13 -19.72 -2.33
CA LEU A 118 -4.90 -18.87 -3.49
C LEU A 118 -6.26 -18.64 -4.15
#